data_AF-A0A958C8E2-F1
#
_entry.id   AF-A0A958C8E2-F1
#
_cell.length_a   1.000
_cell.length_b   1.000
_cell.length_c   1.000
_cell.angle_alpha   90.00
_cell.angle_beta   90.00
_cell.angle_gamma   90.00
#
_symmetry.space_group_name_H-M   'P 1'
#
loop_
_entity.id
_entity.type
_entity.pdbx_description
1 polymer ?
#
loop_
_entity_poly.entity_id
_entity_poly.type
_entity_poly.pdbx_seq_one_letter_code
_entity_poly.pdbx_strand_id
1 'polypeptide(L)'
;RTRVGLFIEELVECCRDKTIVAVCHGGVVEAAFDHIFNIGPWRRCEIWNHNTGVSHFEYVEIPRRETWRLHFHNRVDHLAAVE
;
A
#
# COMPACT_ATOMS: atom_id res chain seq x y z
N ARG A 1 8.42 -9.26 -1.79
CA ARG A 1 8.50 -8.71 -0.41
C ARG A 1 9.73 -7.81 -0.24
N THR A 2 10.97 -8.31 -0.21
CA THR A 2 12.18 -7.51 0.08
C THR A 2 12.36 -6.27 -0.81
N ARG A 3 12.26 -6.41 -2.14
CA ARG A 3 12.43 -5.28 -3.07
C ARG A 3 11.37 -4.19 -2.90
N VAL A 4 10.12 -4.58 -2.69
CA VAL A 4 9.00 -3.63 -2.53
C VAL A 4 9.09 -2.95 -1.16
N GLY A 5 9.48 -3.70 -0.11
CA GLY A 5 9.74 -3.11 1.20
C GLY A 5 10.85 -2.07 1.16
N LEU A 6 12.00 -2.38 0.56
CA LEU A 6 13.10 -1.42 0.38
C LEU A 6 12.64 -0.16 -0.37
N PHE A 7 11.91 -0.34 -1.47
CA PHE A 7 11.32 0.78 -2.21
C PHE A 7 10.40 1.66 -1.34
N ILE A 8 9.57 1.06 -0.50
CA ILE A 8 8.68 1.80 0.40
C ILE A 8 9.48 2.57 1.46
N GLU A 9 10.51 1.97 2.06
CA GLU A 9 11.37 2.66 3.02
C GLU A 9 12.12 3.83 2.36
N GLU A 10 12.67 3.64 1.15
CA GLU A 10 13.30 4.71 0.37
C GLU A 10 12.32 5.87 0.11
N LEU A 11 11.05 5.57 -0.23
CA LEU A 11 10.02 6.59 -0.42
C LEU A 11 9.75 7.38 0.87
N VAL A 12 9.65 6.71 2.02
CA VAL A 12 9.45 7.36 3.33
C VAL A 12 10.61 8.31 3.64
N GLU A 13 11.84 7.91 3.34
CA GLU A 13 13.03 8.72 3.58
C GLU A 13 13.12 9.94 2.65
N CYS A 14 12.96 9.75 1.34
CA CYS A 14 13.21 10.81 0.36
C CYS A 14 12.00 11.70 0.03
N CYS A 15 10.79 11.23 0.33
CA CYS A 15 9.53 11.88 -0.06
C CYS A 15 8.61 12.17 1.13
N ARG A 16 9.17 12.40 2.32
CA ARG A 16 8.42 12.82 3.51
C ARG A 16 7.50 14.02 3.20
N ASP A 17 6.29 13.98 3.76
CA ASP A 17 5.23 15.01 3.61
C ASP A 17 4.74 15.24 2.17
N LYS A 18 5.03 14.32 1.24
CA LYS A 18 4.53 14.36 -0.14
C LYS A 18 3.50 13.27 -0.39
N THR A 19 2.56 13.56 -1.29
CA THR A 19 1.67 12.54 -1.86
C THR A 19 2.36 11.90 -3.06
N ILE A 20 2.59 10.59 -2.99
CA ILE A 20 3.20 9.79 -4.06
C ILE A 20 2.15 8.86 -4.65
N VAL A 21 2.13 8.74 -5.97
CA VAL A 21 1.29 7.79 -6.71
C VAL A 21 2.19 6.75 -7.37
N ALA A 22 1.99 5.48 -7.02
CA ALA A 22 2.67 4.36 -7.64
C ALA A 22 1.69 3.58 -8.53
N VAL A 23 1.94 3.57 -9.83
CA VAL A 23 1.18 2.74 -10.79
C VAL A 23 1.92 1.42 -10.97
N CYS A 24 1.29 0.31 -10.62
CA CYS A 24 1.94 -0.99 -10.58
C CYS A 24 0.93 -2.14 -10.76
N HIS A 25 1.46 -3.36 -10.85
CA HIS A 25 0.65 -4.57 -10.89
C HIS A 25 0.16 -4.99 -9.49
N GLY A 26 -0.90 -5.79 -9.43
CA GLY A 26 -1.49 -6.28 -8.17
C GLY A 26 -0.48 -6.92 -7.21
N GLY A 27 0.50 -7.68 -7.73
CA GLY A 27 1.53 -8.30 -6.90
C GLY A 27 2.45 -7.29 -6.16
N VAL A 28 2.60 -6.07 -6.67
CA VAL A 28 3.32 -5.00 -5.96
C VAL A 28 2.46 -4.44 -4.83
N VAL A 29 1.16 -4.25 -5.07
CA VAL A 29 0.20 -3.84 -4.05
C VAL A 29 0.17 -4.86 -2.92
N GLU A 30 0.05 -6.15 -3.23
CA GLU A 30 0.09 -7.22 -2.23
C GLU A 30 1.39 -7.23 -1.42
N ALA A 31 2.54 -7.10 -2.08
CA ALA A 31 3.81 -7.03 -1.39
C ALA A 31 3.95 -5.78 -0.50
N ALA A 32 3.28 -4.67 -0.84
CA ALA A 32 3.21 -3.49 0.01
C ALA A 32 2.40 -3.76 1.28
N PHE A 33 1.26 -4.46 1.18
CA PHE A 33 0.53 -4.93 2.35
C PHE A 33 1.38 -5.85 3.24
N ASP A 34 2.08 -6.83 2.63
CA ASP A 34 2.95 -7.73 3.39
C ASP A 34 4.04 -6.98 4.16
N HIS A 35 4.55 -5.89 3.59
CA HIS A 35 5.54 -5.02 4.22
C HIS A 35 4.92 -4.17 5.34
N ILE A 36 3.89 -3.39 5.01
CA ILE A 36 3.26 -2.41 5.92
C ILE A 36 2.61 -3.09 7.13
N PHE A 37 1.92 -4.22 6.93
CA PHE A 37 1.30 -4.97 8.03
C PHE A 37 2.26 -5.96 8.70
N ASN A 38 3.54 -5.94 8.33
CA ASN A 38 4.55 -6.85 8.83
C ASN A 38 4.11 -8.33 8.78
N ILE A 39 3.52 -8.72 7.64
CA ILE A 39 3.03 -10.08 7.43
C ILE A 39 4.24 -11.00 7.28
N GLY A 40 4.28 -12.04 8.11
CA GLY A 40 5.30 -13.09 8.04
C GLY A 40 5.18 -13.97 6.79
N PRO A 41 6.08 -14.95 6.64
CA PRO A 41 6.11 -15.84 5.46
C PRO A 41 4.86 -16.71 5.29
N TRP A 42 4.01 -16.81 6.32
CA TRP A 42 2.83 -17.68 6.36
C TRP A 42 1.54 -16.87 6.32
N ARG A 43 1.30 -16.21 5.19
CA ARG A 43 0.10 -15.40 4.95
C ARG A 43 -1.16 -16.28 5.01
N ARG A 44 -2.21 -15.79 5.69
CA ARG A 44 -3.47 -16.53 5.93
C ARG A 44 -4.65 -16.10 5.06
N CYS A 45 -4.55 -14.94 4.41
CA CYS A 45 -5.58 -14.42 3.54
C CYS A 45 -4.95 -13.68 2.37
N GLU A 46 -5.61 -13.76 1.21
CA GLU A 46 -5.24 -12.98 0.04
C GLU A 46 -5.89 -11.60 0.05
N ILE A 47 -5.39 -10.72 -0.80
CA ILE A 47 -5.82 -9.33 -0.94
C ILE A 47 -6.26 -9.19 -2.39
N TRP A 48 -7.54 -8.91 -2.59
CA TRP A 48 -8.13 -8.83 -3.91
C TRP A 48 -7.96 -7.44 -4.48
N ASN A 49 -7.43 -7.36 -5.70
CA ASN A 49 -7.22 -6.11 -6.43
C ASN A 49 -8.01 -6.14 -7.74
N HIS A 50 -8.67 -5.04 -8.07
CA HIS A 50 -9.23 -4.80 -9.41
C HIS A 50 -8.22 -4.05 -10.27
N ASN A 51 -8.35 -4.23 -11.59
CA ASN A 51 -7.67 -3.35 -12.53
C ASN A 51 -8.13 -1.91 -12.30
N THR A 52 -7.17 -0.98 -12.29
CA THR A 52 -7.42 0.44 -12.02
C THR A 52 -7.94 0.72 -10.60
N GLY A 53 -7.95 -0.27 -9.70
CA GLY A 53 -8.29 -0.05 -8.29
C GLY A 53 -7.24 0.81 -7.57
N VAL A 54 -7.69 1.70 -6.69
CA VAL A 54 -6.82 2.61 -5.94
C VAL A 54 -6.76 2.19 -4.46
N SER A 55 -5.56 2.12 -3.88
CA SER A 55 -5.35 1.93 -2.44
C SER A 55 -4.55 3.09 -1.88
N HIS A 56 -4.87 3.53 -0.66
CA HIS A 56 -4.22 4.68 -0.02
C HIS A 56 -3.65 4.31 1.34
N PHE A 57 -2.33 4.40 1.44
CA PHE A 57 -1.56 4.26 2.68
C PHE A 57 -0.98 5.61 3.07
N GLU A 58 -0.97 5.90 4.37
CA GLU A 58 -0.40 7.12 4.94
C GLU A 58 0.64 6.72 5.99
N TYR A 59 1.87 7.22 5.84
CA TYR A 59 2.92 7.08 6.85
C TYR A 59 2.77 8.18 7.90
N VAL A 60 2.61 7.78 9.16
CA VAL A 60 2.41 8.67 10.31
C VAL A 60 3.37 8.28 11.43
N GLU A 61 4.51 8.94 11.49
CA GLU A 61 5.54 8.70 12.51
C GLU A 61 5.14 9.32 13.87
N ILE A 62 4.09 8.79 14.49
CA ILE A 62 3.59 9.24 15.79
C ILE A 62 4.20 8.35 16.89
N PRO A 63 4.87 8.93 17.91
CA PRO A 63 5.42 8.16 19.01
C PRO A 63 4.38 7.22 19.65
N ARG A 64 4.75 5.94 19.82
CA ARG A 64 3.96 4.90 20.50
C ARG A 64 2.67 4.45 19.77
N ARG A 65 2.56 4.73 18.46
CA ARG A 65 1.46 4.25 17.61
C ARG A 65 1.98 3.53 16.37
N GLU A 66 1.06 2.89 15.65
CA GLU A 66 1.32 2.30 14.36
C GLU A 66 1.76 3.38 13.36
N THR A 67 2.86 3.10 12.66
CA THR A 67 3.51 4.06 11.76
C THR A 67 2.80 4.21 10.41
N TRP A 68 1.83 3.35 10.12
CA TRP A 68 1.10 3.34 8.86
C TRP A 68 -0.41 3.29 9.10
N ARG A 69 -1.16 4.00 8.26
CA ARG A 69 -2.62 3.92 8.17
C ARG A 69 -3.01 3.44 6.78
N LEU A 70 -4.00 2.56 6.73
CA LEU A 70 -4.72 2.24 5.50
C LEU A 70 -6.04 3.01 5.50
N HIS A 71 -6.21 3.93 4.56
CA HIS A 71 -7.45 4.70 4.43
C HIS A 71 -8.50 3.92 3.66
N PHE A 72 -8.11 3.31 2.55
CA PHE A 72 -8.95 2.43 1.77
C PHE A 72 -8.09 1.51 0.90
N HIS A 73 -8.68 0.39 0.53
CA HIS A 73 -8.08 -0.61 -0.34
C HIS A 73 -8.99 -0.88 -1.53
N ASN A 74 -8.39 -1.00 -2.72
CA ASN A 74 -9.05 -1.46 -3.93
C ASN A 74 -10.35 -0.69 -4.26
N ARG A 75 -10.28 0.64 -4.11
CA ARG A 75 -11.39 1.54 -4.41
C ARG A 75 -11.60 1.65 -5.91
N VAL A 76 -12.81 1.33 -6.37
CA VAL A 76 -13.20 1.30 -7.79
C VAL A 76 -14.42 2.17 -8.11
N ASP A 77 -14.91 2.97 -7.15
CA ASP A 77 -16.12 3.80 -7.36
C ASP A 77 -16.01 4.74 -8.57
N HIS A 78 -14.80 5.15 -8.93
CA HIS A 78 -14.53 5.98 -10.11
C HIS A 78 -14.77 5.27 -11.45
N LEU A 79 -14.84 3.94 -11.45
CA LEU A 79 -15.16 3.12 -12.62
C LEU A 79 -16.66 2.94 -12.81
N ALA A 80 -17.48 3.20 -11.79
CA ALA A 80 -18.93 2.99 -11.85
C ALA A 80 -19.64 3.86 -12.90
N ALA A 81 -19.00 4.90 -13.41
CA ALA A 81 -19.51 5.76 -14.48
C ALA A 81 -18.98 5.40 -15.88
N VAL A 82 -18.14 4.36 -15.98
CA VAL A 82 -17.46 3.94 -17.22
C VAL A 82 -17.99 2.59 -17.73
N GLU A 83 -18.72 1.84 -16.91
CA GLU A 83 -19.49 0.64 -17.28
C GLU A 83 -20.96 1.00 -17.59
#